data_AF-A0A929ZVS0-F1
#
_entry.id   AF-A0A929ZVS0-F1
#
_cell.length_a   1.000
_cell.length_b   1.000
_cell.length_c   1.000
_cell.angle_alpha   90.00
_cell.angle_beta   90.00
_cell.angle_gamma   90.00
#
_symmetry.space_group_name_H-M   'P 1'
#
loop_
_entity.id
_entity.type
_entity.pdbx_description
1 polymer ?
#
loop_
_entity_poly.entity_id
_entity_poly.type
_entity_poly.pdbx_seq_one_letter_code
_entity_poly.pdbx_strand_id
1 'polypeptide(L)'
;MKLISYNVNGIRAAFGKDFLSWLKSANPDILCIQESKAQPEQIDQISFAELGYQSYWYSAEKKGYSGVGIVTKHEPKHIEYGCGIGHIDAEGRIIRADFEDFS
;
A
#
# COMPACT_ATOMS: atom_id res chain seq x y z
N MET A 1 -14.60 11.42 -3.20
CA MET A 1 -13.38 10.72 -2.79
C MET A 1 -13.74 9.48 -1.98
N LYS A 2 -13.30 8.30 -2.40
CA LYS A 2 -13.55 7.01 -1.76
C LYS A 2 -12.24 6.45 -1.24
N LEU A 3 -12.14 6.30 0.07
CA LEU A 3 -11.00 5.69 0.74
C LEU A 3 -11.39 4.30 1.25
N ILE A 4 -10.51 3.33 1.04
CA ILE A 4 -10.65 1.99 1.62
C ILE A 4 -9.38 1.69 2.42
N SER A 5 -9.54 1.11 3.61
CA SER A 5 -8.45 0.49 4.35
C SER A 5 -8.66 -1.01 4.36
N TYR A 6 -7.63 -1.77 3.98
CA TYR A 6 -7.71 -3.22 3.87
C TYR A 6 -6.43 -3.90 4.39
N ASN A 7 -6.57 -4.64 5.48
CA ASN A 7 -5.56 -5.60 5.91
C ASN A 7 -5.68 -6.87 5.05
N VAL A 8 -4.69 -7.12 4.20
CA VAL A 8 -4.73 -8.21 3.20
C VAL A 8 -4.11 -9.51 3.69
N ASN A 9 -3.46 -9.50 4.86
CA ASN A 9 -2.77 -10.65 5.44
C ASN A 9 -1.84 -11.39 4.43
N GLY A 10 -1.11 -10.63 3.62
CA GLY A 10 -0.22 -11.13 2.56
C GLY A 10 -0.70 -10.74 1.16
N ILE A 11 -0.09 -9.71 0.58
CA ILE A 11 -0.52 -9.13 -0.71
C ILE A 11 -0.39 -10.14 -1.86
N ARG A 12 0.67 -10.95 -1.89
CA ARG A 12 0.86 -11.98 -2.92
C ARG A 12 -0.26 -13.04 -2.91
N ALA A 13 -0.69 -13.44 -1.71
CA ALA A 13 -1.78 -14.40 -1.57
C ALA A 13 -3.13 -13.79 -1.96
N ALA A 14 -3.33 -12.49 -1.71
CA ALA A 14 -4.51 -11.75 -2.17
C ALA A 14 -4.54 -11.65 -3.71
N PHE A 15 -3.40 -11.32 -4.34
CA PHE A 15 -3.27 -11.27 -5.80
C PHE A 15 -3.55 -12.62 -6.48
N GLY A 16 -3.15 -13.73 -5.87
CA GLY A 16 -3.48 -15.07 -6.38
C GLY A 16 -4.96 -15.46 -6.30
N LYS A 17 -5.83 -14.59 -5.75
CA LYS A 17 -7.28 -14.79 -5.66
C LYS A 17 -7.99 -13.78 -6.58
N ASP A 18 -8.91 -13.01 -6.03
CA ASP A 18 -9.80 -12.08 -6.74
C ASP A 18 -9.47 -10.60 -6.45
N PHE A 19 -8.32 -10.31 -5.82
CA PHE A 19 -7.99 -8.96 -5.35
C PHE A 19 -8.05 -7.88 -6.45
N LEU A 20 -7.50 -8.15 -7.65
CA LEU A 20 -7.53 -7.18 -8.76
C LEU A 20 -8.95 -6.98 -9.31
N SER A 21 -9.76 -8.04 -9.37
CA SER A 21 -11.17 -7.95 -9.76
C SER A 21 -11.97 -7.12 -8.75
N TRP A 22 -11.74 -7.39 -7.46
CA TRP A 22 -12.31 -6.60 -6.37
C TRP A 22 -11.86 -5.15 -6.45
N LEU A 23 -10.57 -4.86 -6.66
CA LEU A 23 -10.04 -3.50 -6.75
C LEU A 23 -10.69 -2.74 -7.91
N LYS A 24 -10.82 -3.39 -9.07
CA LYS A 24 -11.49 -2.80 -10.25
C LYS A 24 -12.97 -2.49 -9.99
N SER A 25 -13.68 -3.39 -9.30
CA SER A 25 -15.09 -3.20 -8.96
C SER A 25 -15.29 -2.16 -7.86
N ALA A 26 -14.50 -2.22 -6.79
CA ALA A 26 -14.55 -1.28 -5.68
C ALA A 26 -14.10 0.11 -6.09
N ASN A 27 -13.16 0.23 -7.02
CA ASN A 27 -12.68 1.44 -7.66
C ASN A 27 -12.42 2.63 -6.69
N PRO A 28 -11.70 2.42 -5.56
CA PRO A 28 -11.41 3.51 -4.62
C PRO A 28 -10.54 4.60 -5.26
N ASP A 29 -10.57 5.80 -4.70
CA ASP A 29 -9.60 6.85 -5.07
C ASP A 29 -8.25 6.59 -4.38
N ILE A 30 -8.32 6.12 -3.13
CA ILE A 30 -7.16 5.73 -2.30
C ILE A 30 -7.47 4.41 -1.58
N LEU A 31 -6.53 3.47 -1.62
CA LEU A 31 -6.55 2.21 -0.89
C LEU A 31 -5.30 2.11 0.00
N CYS A 32 -5.52 2.06 1.31
CA CYS A 32 -4.49 1.79 2.30
C CYS A 32 -4.43 0.29 2.59
N ILE A 33 -3.25 -0.32 2.46
CA ILE A 33 -3.02 -1.75 2.62
C ILE A 33 -2.17 -1.98 3.86
N GLN A 34 -2.56 -2.95 4.68
CA GLN A 34 -1.79 -3.42 5.83
C GLN A 34 -1.48 -4.91 5.71
N GLU A 35 -0.40 -5.35 6.39
CA GLU A 35 0.09 -6.72 6.36
C GLU A 35 0.39 -7.19 4.93
N SER A 36 1.17 -6.41 4.16
CA SER A 36 1.58 -6.81 2.81
C SER A 36 2.44 -8.09 2.84
N LYS A 37 3.23 -8.27 3.89
CA LYS A 37 4.18 -9.38 4.13
C LYS A 37 5.08 -9.64 2.92
N ALA A 38 5.48 -8.57 2.25
CA ALA A 38 6.24 -8.62 1.00
C ALA A 38 7.22 -7.45 0.94
N GLN A 39 8.39 -7.68 0.35
CA GLN A 39 9.31 -6.62 -0.06
C GLN A 39 8.82 -5.97 -1.37
N PRO A 40 9.23 -4.73 -1.70
CA PRO A 40 8.68 -4.00 -2.85
C PRO A 40 8.82 -4.74 -4.20
N GLU A 41 9.89 -5.53 -4.39
CA GLU A 41 10.14 -6.31 -5.61
C GLU A 41 9.23 -7.54 -5.73
N GLN A 42 8.57 -7.92 -4.64
CA GLN A 42 7.64 -9.04 -4.57
C GLN A 42 6.19 -8.61 -4.77
N ILE A 43 5.94 -7.32 -4.96
CA ILE A 43 4.61 -6.72 -5.14
C ILE A 43 4.43 -6.40 -6.62
N ASP A 44 3.32 -6.84 -7.20
CA ASP A 44 2.98 -6.58 -8.59
C ASP A 44 2.45 -5.16 -8.77
N GLN A 45 3.37 -4.20 -8.83
CA GLN A 45 3.09 -2.78 -9.03
C GLN A 45 2.59 -2.48 -10.45
N ILE A 46 2.91 -3.34 -11.43
CA ILE A 46 2.49 -3.19 -12.82
C ILE A 46 0.97 -3.34 -12.93
N SER A 47 0.40 -4.38 -12.30
CA SER A 47 -1.06 -4.56 -12.27
C SER A 47 -1.81 -3.38 -11.64
N PHE A 48 -1.24 -2.71 -10.64
CA PHE A 48 -1.83 -1.47 -10.09
C PHE A 48 -1.78 -0.32 -11.10
N ALA A 49 -0.63 -0.14 -11.76
CA ALA A 49 -0.43 0.89 -12.78
C ALA A 49 -1.36 0.71 -14.00
N GLU A 50 -1.56 -0.52 -14.46
CA GLU A 50 -2.49 -0.84 -15.55
C GLU A 50 -3.95 -0.52 -15.20
N LEU A 51 -4.30 -0.54 -13.91
CA LEU A 51 -5.60 -0.10 -13.40
C LEU A 51 -5.67 1.42 -13.13
N GLY A 52 -4.61 2.17 -13.45
CA GLY A 52 -4.53 3.62 -13.29
C GLY A 52 -4.14 4.09 -11.89
N TYR A 53 -3.53 3.22 -11.07
CA TYR A 53 -3.06 3.56 -9.74
C TYR A 53 -1.55 3.68 -9.67
N GLN A 54 -1.07 4.63 -8.88
CA GLN A 54 0.28 4.65 -8.33
C GLN A 54 0.28 3.88 -7.00
N SER A 55 1.40 3.25 -6.66
CA SER A 55 1.51 2.51 -5.40
C SER A 55 2.82 2.80 -4.68
N TYR A 56 2.75 2.98 -3.37
CA TYR A 56 3.88 3.27 -2.49
C TYR A 56 3.88 2.28 -1.33
N TRP A 57 5.05 1.76 -0.96
CA TRP A 57 5.16 0.64 -0.03
C TRP A 57 6.26 0.89 1.00
N TYR A 58 5.96 0.60 2.27
CA TYR A 58 6.94 0.54 3.33
C TYR A 58 6.96 -0.87 3.91
N SER A 59 8.06 -1.58 3.68
CA SER A 59 8.21 -2.99 4.06
C SER A 59 9.00 -3.11 5.35
N ALA A 60 8.66 -4.10 6.19
CA ALA A 60 9.50 -4.40 7.35
C ALA A 60 10.87 -4.92 6.91
N GLU A 61 11.90 -4.68 7.73
CA GLU A 61 13.24 -5.26 7.52
C GLU A 61 13.19 -6.80 7.59
N LYS A 62 12.34 -7.33 8.48
CA LYS A 62 12.07 -8.76 8.57
C LYS A 62 11.24 -9.20 7.36
N LYS A 63 11.84 -10.01 6.48
CA LYS A 63 11.18 -10.57 5.30
C LYS A 63 9.92 -11.37 5.67
N GLY A 64 8.84 -11.14 4.93
CA GLY A 64 7.56 -11.84 5.15
C GLY A 64 6.75 -11.35 6.36
N TYR A 65 7.12 -10.22 6.96
CA TYR A 65 6.48 -9.66 8.14
C TYR A 65 5.88 -8.27 7.85
N SER A 66 4.74 -7.96 8.47
CA SER A 66 4.12 -6.62 8.47
C SER A 66 4.05 -6.00 7.06
N GLY A 67 4.44 -4.74 6.91
CA GLY A 67 4.44 -3.99 5.67
C GLY A 67 3.10 -3.29 5.40
N VAL A 68 3.19 -2.04 4.96
CA VAL A 68 2.05 -1.20 4.60
C VAL A 68 2.22 -0.59 3.21
N GLY A 69 1.13 -0.18 2.59
CA GLY A 69 1.18 0.54 1.33
C GLY A 69 -0.03 1.43 1.08
N ILE A 70 0.15 2.39 0.18
CA ILE A 70 -0.89 3.28 -0.32
C ILE A 70 -0.96 3.08 -1.83
N VAL A 71 -2.16 2.79 -2.33
CA VAL A 71 -2.48 2.68 -3.75
C VAL A 71 -3.47 3.80 -4.08
N THR A 72 -3.12 4.71 -4.98
CA THR A 72 -3.88 5.95 -5.21
C THR A 72 -3.96 6.30 -6.70
N LYS A 73 -5.08 6.87 -7.13
CA LYS A 73 -5.23 7.47 -8.48
C LYS A 73 -4.65 8.88 -8.56
N HIS A 74 -4.46 9.52 -7.42
CA HIS A 74 -4.00 10.90 -7.30
C HIS A 74 -2.53 10.91 -6.94
N GLU A 75 -1.74 11.73 -7.63
CA GLU A 75 -0.34 11.96 -7.31
C GLU A 75 -0.23 12.71 -5.98
N PRO A 76 0.40 12.11 -4.95
CA PRO A 76 0.66 12.77 -3.68
C PRO A 76 1.74 13.85 -3.85
N LYS A 77 1.66 14.92 -3.05
CA LYS A 77 2.70 15.94 -2.98
C LYS A 77 3.95 15.45 -2.25
N HIS A 78 3.76 14.57 -1.27
CA HIS A 78 4.81 13.98 -0.47
C HIS A 78 4.42 12.59 0.00
N ILE A 79 5.40 11.70 0.12
CA ILE A 79 5.26 10.41 0.78
C ILE A 79 6.23 10.37 1.95
N GLU A 80 5.70 10.19 3.15
CA GLU A 80 6.49 9.98 4.36
C GLU A 80 6.55 8.49 4.69
N TYR A 81 7.77 7.99 4.91
CA TYR A 81 8.03 6.59 5.25
C TYR A 81 8.45 6.50 6.71
N GLY A 82 7.66 5.77 7.50
CA GLY A 82 7.90 5.63 8.94
C GLY A 82 7.41 6.82 9.76
N CYS A 83 7.81 6.83 11.02
CA CYS A 83 7.46 7.82 12.03
C CYS A 83 8.68 8.42 12.74
N GLY A 84 9.89 8.05 12.33
CA GLY A 84 11.15 8.49 12.92
C GLY A 84 11.53 7.74 14.21
N ILE A 85 10.79 6.68 14.56
CA ILE A 85 11.07 5.84 15.73
C ILE A 85 11.62 4.51 15.22
N GLY A 86 12.94 4.33 15.34
CA GLY A 86 13.66 3.25 14.66
C GLY A 86 13.11 1.83 14.85
N HIS A 87 12.62 1.47 16.05
CA HIS A 87 12.06 0.13 16.27
C HIS A 87 10.67 -0.07 15.64
N ILE A 88 9.90 1.00 15.45
CA ILE A 88 8.60 0.96 14.75
C ILE A 88 8.83 0.96 13.24
N ASP A 89 9.79 1.77 12.79
CA ASP A 89 10.16 1.92 11.39
C ASP A 89 10.74 0.61 10.82
N ALA A 90 11.54 -0.12 11.61
CA ALA A 90 12.03 -1.46 11.26
C ALA A 90 10.90 -2.47 10.99
N GLU A 91 9.69 -2.24 11.54
CA GLU A 91 8.52 -3.09 11.31
C GLU A 91 7.67 -2.64 10.11
N GLY A 92 8.00 -1.55 9.42
CA GLY A 92 7.33 -1.14 8.19
C GLY A 92 5.82 -0.89 8.38
N ARG A 93 5.43 -0.15 9.42
CA ARG A 93 4.01 -0.03 9.84
C ARG A 93 3.33 1.28 9.50
N ILE A 94 4.10 2.29 9.11
CA ILE A 94 3.59 3.66 8.94
C ILE A 94 4.05 4.18 7.59
N ILE A 95 3.10 4.64 6.79
CA ILE A 95 3.31 5.38 5.56
C ILE A 95 2.23 6.45 5.51
N ARG A 96 2.58 7.65 5.05
CA ARG A 96 1.65 8.77 4.88
C ARG A 96 1.79 9.34 3.48
N ALA A 97 0.67 9.73 2.88
CA ALA A 97 0.65 10.43 1.60
C ALA A 97 0.00 11.79 1.83
N ASP A 98 0.75 12.87 1.60
CA ASP A 98 0.24 14.23 1.75
C ASP A 98 -0.29 14.72 0.40
N PHE A 99 -1.53 15.20 0.40
CA PHE A 99 -2.20 15.83 -0.75
C PHE A 99 -2.34 17.34 -0.53
N GLU A 100 -3.09 18.05 -1.37
CA GLU A 100 -3.31 19.49 -1.22
C GLU A 100 -3.96 19.85 0.12
N ASP A 101 -5.05 19.16 0.46
CA ASP A 101 -5.93 19.55 1.56
C ASP A 101 -5.93 18.56 2.74
N PHE A 102 -5.28 17.39 2.60
CA PHE A 102 -5.31 16.32 3.60
C PHE A 102 -4.11 15.38 3.50
N SER A 103 -3.96 14.54 4.52
CA SER A 103 -2.98 13.46 4.65
C SER A 103 -3.65 12.15 5.06
#